data_AF-A0A127A0F4-F1
#
_entry.id   AF-A0A127A0F4-F1
#
_cell.length_a   1.000
_cell.length_b   1.000
_cell.length_c   1.000
_cell.angle_alpha   90.00
_cell.angle_beta   90.00
_cell.angle_gamma   90.00
#
_symmetry.space_group_name_H-M   'P 1'
#
loop_
_entity.id
_entity.type
_entity.pdbx_description
1 polymer ?
#
loop_
_entity_poly.entity_id
_entity_poly.type
_entity_poly.pdbx_seq_one_letter_code
_entity_poly.pdbx_strand_id
1 'polypeptide(L)' 'MIDWGAFIVVAIATILGAGSIVLFFSLAIRLGSEARDPERQRIRALLRTGSGVSYALAGAAVVYGVYLVIPYFH' A
#
# COMPACT_ATOMS: atom_id res chain seq x y z
N MET A 1 -16.74 8.62 -31.41
CA MET A 1 -17.63 8.99 -30.27
C MET A 1 -16.82 8.80 -29.00
N ILE A 2 -16.86 9.75 -28.06
CA ILE A 2 -16.05 9.66 -26.83
C ILE A 2 -16.63 8.54 -25.96
N ASP A 3 -15.77 7.68 -25.43
CA ASP A 3 -16.20 6.59 -24.55
C ASP A 3 -16.22 7.09 -23.11
N TRP A 4 -17.39 7.59 -22.69
CA TRP A 4 -17.60 8.08 -21.32
C TRP A 4 -17.36 6.99 -20.26
N GLY A 5 -17.53 5.71 -20.62
CA GLY A 5 -17.30 4.59 -19.72
C GLY A 5 -15.83 4.43 -19.35
N ALA A 6 -14.92 4.65 -20.29
CA ALA A 6 -13.48 4.54 -20.06
C ALA A 6 -12.99 5.50 -18.94
N PHE A 7 -13.53 6.72 -18.87
CA PHE A 7 -13.17 7.67 -17.82
C PHE A 7 -13.58 7.20 -16.42
N ILE A 8 -14.76 6.58 -16.29
CA ILE A 8 -15.24 6.03 -15.01
C ILE A 8 -14.32 4.90 -14.56
N VAL A 9 -13.93 4.01 -15.48
CA VAL A 9 -13.02 2.91 -15.17
C VAL A 9 -11.68 3.44 -14.66
N VAL A 10 -11.09 4.44 -15.33
CA VAL A 10 -9.82 5.05 -14.89
C VAL A 10 -9.97 5.73 -13.54
N ALA A 11 -11.07 6.45 -13.30
CA ALA A 11 -11.34 7.10 -12.02
C ALA A 11 -11.43 6.08 -10.87
N ILE A 12 -12.16 4.99 -11.07
CA ILE A 12 -12.26 3.92 -10.05
C ILE A 12 -10.91 3.24 -9.84
N ALA A 13 -10.20 2.91 -10.93
CA ALA A 13 -8.89 2.25 -10.86
C ALA A 13 -7.86 3.11 -10.10
N THR A 14 -7.83 4.42 -10.36
CA THR A 14 -6.91 5.35 -9.68
C THR A 14 -7.28 5.53 -8.20
N ILE A 15 -8.56 5.67 -7.87
CA ILE A 15 -9.01 5.77 -6.47
C ILE A 15 -8.65 4.50 -5.69
N LEU A 16 -8.95 3.32 -6.25
CA LEU A 16 -8.65 2.04 -5.59
C LEU A 16 -7.14 1.82 -5.45
N GLY A 17 -6.36 2.12 -6.49
CA GLY A 17 -4.91 1.99 -6.47
C GLY A 17 -4.26 2.90 -5.43
N ALA A 18 -4.55 4.20 -5.49
CA ALA A 18 -4.02 5.18 -4.55
C ALA A 18 -4.50 4.89 -3.11
N GLY A 19 -5.79 4.61 -2.94
CA GLY A 19 -6.38 4.29 -1.64
C GLY A 19 -5.74 3.07 -0.98
N SER A 20 -5.50 2.01 -1.74
CA SER A 20 -4.81 0.81 -1.24
C SER A 20 -3.41 1.13 -0.72
N ILE A 21 -2.63 1.90 -1.48
CA ILE A 21 -1.27 2.30 -1.08
C ILE A 21 -1.30 3.11 0.22
N VAL A 22 -2.18 4.11 0.30
CA VAL A 22 -2.31 4.98 1.48
C VAL A 22 -2.75 4.18 2.71
N LEU A 23 -3.67 3.23 2.56
CA LEU A 23 -4.14 2.38 3.65
C LEU A 23 -3.02 1.47 4.19
N PHE A 24 -2.32 0.76 3.30
CA PHE A 24 -1.22 -0.11 3.73
C PHE A 24 -0.09 0.68 4.39
N PHE A 25 0.25 1.85 3.86
CA PHE A 25 1.29 2.70 4.44
C PHE A 25 0.89 3.28 5.81
N SER A 26 -0.35 3.77 5.92
CA SER A 26 -0.88 4.28 7.20
C SER A 26 -0.96 3.18 8.26
N LEU A 27 -1.38 1.98 7.86
CA LEU A 27 -1.41 0.80 8.72
C LEU A 27 0.00 0.41 9.17
N ALA A 28 0.98 0.47 8.26
CA ALA A 28 2.38 0.18 8.59
C ALA A 28 2.95 1.15 9.62
N ILE A 29 2.70 2.46 9.47
CA ILE A 29 3.13 3.47 10.45
C ILE A 29 2.48 3.21 11.80
N ARG A 30 1.18 2.93 11.83
CA ARG A 30 0.44 2.70 13.07
C ARG A 30 0.90 1.44 13.81
N LEU A 31 1.06 0.32 13.11
CA LEU A 31 1.62 -0.89 13.74
C LEU A 31 3.07 -0.67 14.17
N GLY A 32 3.83 0.12 13.41
CA GLY A 32 5.22 0.45 13.70
C GLY A 32 5.38 1.33 14.94
N SER A 33 4.48 2.28 15.20
CA SER A 33 4.47 3.06 16.43
C SER A 33 4.14 2.18 17.63
N GLU A 34 3.13 1.34 17.51
CA GLU A 34 2.66 0.45 18.57
C GLU A 34 3.68 -0.67 18.92
N ALA A 35 4.55 -1.06 17.98
CA ALA A 35 5.63 -2.03 18.22
C ALA A 35 6.78 -1.47 19.08
N ARG A 36 6.86 -0.15 19.25
CA ARG A 36 7.89 0.50 20.07
C ARG A 36 7.52 0.58 21.54
N ASP A 37 6.25 0.38 21.90
CA ASP A 37 5.82 0.41 23.29
C ASP A 37 6.38 -0.79 24.09
N PRO A 38 7.05 -0.54 25.23
CA PRO A 38 7.65 -1.59 26.05
C PRO A 38 6.63 -2.48 26.76
N GLU A 39 5.40 -1.99 26.99
CA GLU A 39 4.33 -2.71 27.70
C GLU A 39 3.77 -3.90 26.90
N ARG A 40 3.85 -3.86 25.56
CA ARG A 40 3.28 -4.88 24.66
C ARG A 40 4.27 -5.98 24.26
N GLN A 41 5.21 -6.36 25.13
CA GLN A 41 6.28 -7.35 24.84
C GLN A 41 5.78 -8.67 24.22
N ARG A 42 4.63 -9.20 24.68
CA ARG A 42 4.07 -10.49 24.18
C ARG A 42 3.62 -10.44 22.73
N ILE A 43 3.13 -9.28 22.27
CA ILE A 43 2.62 -9.07 20.90
C ILE A 43 3.64 -8.32 20.04
N ARG A 44 4.72 -7.80 20.66
CA ARG A 44 5.73 -6.97 20.01
C ARG A 44 6.32 -7.61 18.75
N ALA A 45 6.58 -8.92 18.79
CA ALA A 45 7.03 -9.66 17.62
C ALA A 45 6.00 -9.58 16.49
N LEU A 46 4.74 -9.89 16.77
CA LEU A 46 3.64 -9.85 15.80
C LEU A 46 3.41 -8.44 15.22
N LEU A 47 3.43 -7.41 16.06
CA LEU A 47 3.28 -6.00 15.66
C LEU A 47 4.42 -5.56 14.73
N ARG A 48 5.66 -5.98 15.02
CA ARG A 48 6.85 -5.64 14.24
C ARG A 48 6.87 -6.36 12.89
N THR A 49 6.47 -7.64 12.84
CA THR A 49 6.32 -8.37 11.58
C THR A 49 5.16 -7.78 10.76
N GLY A 50 4.04 -7.47 11.41
CA GLY A 50 2.86 -6.88 10.75
C GLY A 50 3.15 -5.50 10.14
N SER A 51 3.89 -4.64 10.85
CA SER A 51 4.32 -3.35 10.29
C SER A 51 5.28 -3.55 9.12
N GLY A 52 6.24 -4.48 9.23
CA GLY A 52 7.19 -4.79 8.16
C GLY A 52 6.50 -5.30 6.89
N VAL A 53 5.54 -6.21 7.04
CA VAL A 53 4.77 -6.78 5.93
C VAL A 53 3.93 -5.71 5.23
N SER A 54 3.24 -4.86 5.98
CA SER A 54 2.43 -3.77 5.39
C SER A 54 3.29 -2.73 4.69
N TYR A 55 4.47 -2.41 5.22
CA TYR A 55 5.45 -1.54 4.55
C TYR A 55 5.98 -2.15 3.25
N ALA A 56 6.31 -3.45 3.28
CA ALA A 56 6.79 -4.19 2.12
C ALA A 56 5.71 -4.30 1.03
N LEU A 57 4.45 -4.57 1.41
CA LEU A 57 3.32 -4.61 0.47
C LEU A 57 3.08 -3.25 -0.19
N ALA A 58 3.10 -2.16 0.58
CA ALA A 58 2.97 -0.81 0.03
C ALA A 58 4.11 -0.48 -0.94
N GLY A 59 5.36 -0.77 -0.56
CA GLY A 59 6.53 -0.56 -1.41
C GLY A 59 6.48 -1.40 -2.69
N ALA A 60 6.13 -2.68 -2.59
CA ALA A 60 5.99 -3.58 -3.74
C ALA A 60 4.88 -3.12 -4.70
N ALA A 61 3.73 -2.66 -4.17
CA ALA A 61 2.65 -2.12 -4.98
C ALA A 61 3.09 -0.87 -5.76
N VAL A 62 3.88 0.03 -5.13
CA VAL A 62 4.44 1.21 -5.81
C VAL A 62 5.42 0.80 -6.91
N VAL A 63 6.36 -0.10 -6.61
CA VAL A 63 7.33 -0.58 -7.61
C VAL A 63 6.62 -1.25 -8.79
N TYR A 64 5.60 -2.06 -8.52
CA TYR A 64 4.79 -2.68 -9.56
C TYR A 64 4.03 -1.64 -10.39
N GLY A 65 3.47 -0.61 -9.76
CA GLY A 65 2.85 0.51 -10.48
C GLY A 65 3.84 1.23 -11.39
N VAL A 66 5.05 1.51 -10.92
CA VAL A 66 6.12 2.13 -11.73
C VAL A 66 6.51 1.24 -12.91
N TYR A 67 6.61 -0.08 -12.70
CA TYR A 67 6.88 -1.06 -13.76
C TYR A 67 5.82 -1.03 -14.87
N LEU A 68 4.54 -0.91 -14.52
CA LEU A 68 3.44 -0.82 -15.49
C LEU A 68 3.37 0.52 -16.22
N VAL A 69 3.86 1.61 -15.62
CA VAL A 69 3.88 2.93 -16.28
C VAL A 69 5.01 3.04 -17.30
N ILE A 70 6.14 2.37 -17.06
CA ILE A 70 7.33 2.45 -17.93
C ILE A 70 7.24 1.38 -19.03
N PRO A 71 6.98 1.76 -20.30
CA PRO A 71 6.78 0.81 -21.40
C PRO A 71 8.06 0.08 -21.83
N TYR A 72 9.23 0.50 -21.35
CA TYR A 72 10.47 -0.24 -21.60
C TYR A 72 10.54 -1.57 -20.81
N PHE A 73 9.79 -1.68 -19.72
CA PHE A 73 9.87 -2.84 -18.84
C PHE A 73 8.84 -3.93 -19.15
N HIS A 74 7.86 -3.70 -20.04
CA HIS A 74 6.82 -4.68 -20.38
C HIS A 74 6.49 -4.69 -21.88
#